data_AF-A0A561SWL6-F1
#
_entry.id   AF-A0A561SWL6-F1
#
_cell.length_a   1.000
_cell.length_b   1.000
_cell.length_c   1.000
_cell.angle_alpha   90.00
_cell.angle_beta   90.00
_cell.angle_gamma   90.00
#
_symmetry.space_group_name_H-M   'P 1'
#
loop_
_entity.id
_entity.type
_entity.pdbx_description
1 polymer ?
#
loop_
_entity_poly.entity_id
_entity_poly.type
_entity_poly.pdbx_seq_one_letter_code
_entity_poly.pdbx_strand_id
1 'polypeptide(L)' 'MRNVQVMAHWFCGDCDVEGRDVAAEPTCWNCGGAVTVTARPTIPADHPPADGAA' A
#
# COMPACT_ATOMS: atom_id res chain seq x y z
N MET A 1 23.50 -5.05 8.19
CA MET A 1 22.29 -5.62 7.56
C MET A 1 21.41 -4.44 7.19
N ARG A 2 20.92 -4.34 5.96
CA ARG A 2 20.00 -3.24 5.57
C ARG A 2 18.61 -3.59 6.11
N ASN A 3 17.98 -2.68 6.85
CA ASN A 3 16.62 -2.87 7.33
C ASN A 3 15.67 -2.67 6.14
N VAL A 4 14.87 -3.68 5.81
CA VAL A 4 13.98 -3.67 4.63
C VAL A 4 12.60 -4.17 5.01
N GLN A 5 11.59 -3.74 4.27
CA GLN A 5 10.20 -4.15 4.42
C GLN A 5 9.53 -4.36 3.07
N VAL A 6 8.43 -5.10 3.03
CA VAL A 6 7.59 -5.25 1.82
C VAL A 6 6.51 -4.18 1.85
N MET A 7 6.34 -3.46 0.74
CA MET A 7 5.26 -2.50 0.55
C MET A 7 4.30 -3.03 -0.51
N ALA A 8 3.02 -3.08 -0.21
CA ALA A 8 1.99 -3.36 -1.20
C ALA A 8 1.74 -2.11 -2.03
N HIS A 9 1.73 -2.24 -3.35
CA HIS A 9 1.12 -1.28 -4.25
C HIS A 9 -0.23 -1.85 -4.69
N TRP A 10 -1.25 -1.03 -4.74
CA TRP A 10 -2.59 -1.50 -5.02
C TRP A 10 -3.42 -0.47 -5.79
N PHE A 11 -4.48 -0.95 -6.43
CA PHE A 11 -5.48 -0.16 -7.14
C PHE A 11 -6.89 -0.55 -6.67
N CYS A 12 -7.73 0.45 -6.40
CA CYS A 12 -9.15 0.26 -6.11
C CYS A 12 -9.98 0.58 -7.37
N GLY A 13 -10.63 -0.43 -7.93
CA GLY A 13 -11.47 -0.27 -9.13
C GLY A 13 -12.73 0.56 -8.91
N ASP A 14 -13.30 0.55 -7.69
CA ASP A 14 -14.53 1.30 -7.39
C ASP A 14 -14.28 2.80 -7.28
N CYS A 15 -13.11 3.18 -6.76
CA CYS A 15 -12.73 4.59 -6.57
C CYS A 15 -11.81 5.14 -7.66
N ASP A 16 -11.26 4.28 -8.52
CA ASP A 16 -10.22 4.62 -9.50
C ASP A 16 -9.01 5.32 -8.86
N VAL A 17 -8.56 4.81 -7.70
CA VAL A 17 -7.41 5.34 -6.97
C VAL A 17 -6.36 4.27 -6.71
N GLU A 18 -5.11 4.71 -6.69
CA GLU A 18 -3.96 3.90 -6.29
C GLU A 18 -3.53 4.21 -4.86
N GLY A 19 -2.86 3.26 -4.24
CA GLY A 19 -2.25 3.47 -2.93
C GLY A 19 -1.09 2.53 -2.67
N ARG A 20 -0.38 2.82 -1.59
CA ARG A 20 0.77 2.04 -1.14
C ARG A 20 0.81 2.02 0.37
N ASP A 21 0.97 0.85 0.95
CA ASP A 21 1.09 0.68 2.39
C ASP A 21 1.87 -0.60 2.71
N VAL A 22 2.22 -0.80 3.98
CA VAL A 22 2.96 -1.97 4.46
C VAL A 22 2.04 -3.11 4.94
N ALA A 23 0.72 -2.99 4.75
CA ALA A 23 -0.21 -4.02 5.12
C ALA A 23 -0.07 -5.24 4.21
N ALA A 24 -0.18 -6.43 4.80
CA ALA A 24 -0.23 -7.67 4.03
C ALA A 24 -1.47 -7.66 3.13
N GLU A 25 -2.62 -7.30 3.69
CA GLU A 25 -3.91 -7.23 3.01
C GLU A 25 -4.42 -5.79 3.05
N PRO A 26 -4.04 -4.94 2.07
CA PRO A 26 -4.46 -3.55 2.05
C PRO A 26 -5.94 -3.39 1.70
N THR A 27 -6.52 -2.28 2.14
CA THR A 27 -7.87 -1.84 1.77
C THR A 27 -7.81 -0.42 1.23
N CYS A 28 -8.78 -0.02 0.42
CA CYS A 28 -8.79 1.33 -0.14
C CYS A 28 -8.97 2.37 0.97
N TRP A 29 -8.08 3.36 1.05
CA TRP A 29 -8.20 4.45 2.03
C TRP A 29 -9.45 5.31 1.82
N ASN A 30 -9.97 5.39 0.59
CA ASN A 30 -11.10 6.25 0.24
C ASN A 30 -12.46 5.62 0.58
N CYS A 31 -12.66 4.35 0.26
CA CYS A 31 -13.95 3.67 0.43
C CYS A 31 -13.94 2.48 1.40
N GLY A 32 -12.76 2.08 1.91
CA GLY A 32 -12.60 0.85 2.71
C GLY A 32 -12.76 -0.44 1.91
N GLY A 33 -12.98 -0.35 0.60
CA GLY A 33 -13.24 -1.49 -0.28
C GLY A 33 -12.01 -2.34 -0.56
N ALA A 34 -12.27 -3.50 -1.17
CA ALA A 34 -11.22 -4.40 -1.63
C ALA A 34 -10.38 -3.74 -2.74
N VAL A 35 -9.10 -4.10 -2.79
CA VAL A 35 -8.15 -3.57 -3.77
C VAL A 35 -7.46 -4.71 -4.50
N THR A 36 -7.01 -4.45 -5.72
CA THR A 36 -6.12 -5.35 -6.45
C THR A 36 -4.69 -4.96 -6.16
N VAL A 37 -3.92 -5.86 -5.54
CA VAL A 37 -2.48 -5.66 -5.35
C VAL A 37 -1.76 -5.81 -6.69
N THR A 38 -1.05 -4.78 -7.12
CA THR A 38 -0.35 -4.73 -8.41
C THR A 38 1.14 -5.03 -8.29
N ALA A 39 1.74 -4.77 -7.13
CA ALA A 39 3.14 -5.10 -6.85
C ALA A 39 3.41 -5.25 -5.35
N ARG A 40 4.50 -5.97 -5.01
CA ARG A 40 5.02 -6.09 -3.64
C ARG A 40 6.55 -5.91 -3.60
N PRO A 41 7.07 -4.71 -3.90
CA PRO A 41 8.51 -4.45 -3.80
C PRO A 41 9.01 -4.57 -2.35
N THR A 42 10.27 -4.99 -2.23
CA THR A 42 11.05 -4.84 -0.99
C THR A 42 11.72 -3.48 -1.01
N ILE A 43 11.46 -2.65 0.00
CA ILE A 43 11.97 -1.28 0.13
C ILE A 43 12.77 -1.11 1.43
N PRO A 44 13.64 -0.10 1.54
CA PRO A 44 14.23 0.28 2.83
C PRO A 44 13.14 0.62 3.87
N ALA A 45 13.31 0.14 5.10
CA ALA A 45 12.30 0.28 6.15
C ALA A 45 12.19 1.70 6.76
N ASP A 46 13.14 2.58 6.43
CA ASP A 46 13.13 4.01 6.73
C ASP A 46 12.23 4.83 5.79
N HIS A 47 11.63 4.19 4.78
CA HIS A 47 10.61 4.85 3.97
C HIS A 47 9.28 4.88 4.73
N PRO A 48 8.78 6.06 5.13
CA PRO A 48 7.51 6.15 5.82
C PRO A 48 6.39 5.59 4.91
N PRO A 49 5.41 4.86 5.46
CA PRO A 49 4.20 4.56 4.70
C PRO A 49 3.62 5.89 4.25
N ALA A 50 3.25 5.99 2.96
CA ALA A 50 2.55 7.16 2.47
C ALA A 50 1.28 7.28 3.31
N ASP A 51 1.20 8.34 4.11
CA ASP A 51 0.10 8.60 5.03
C ASP A 51 -1.23 8.39 4.31
N GLY A 52 -1.90 7.28 4.63
CA GLY A 52 -3.30 7.09 4.30
C GLY A 52 -4.06 8.20 5.01
N ALA A 53 -4.62 9.12 4.23
CA ALA A 53 -5.26 10.33 4.68
C ALA A 53 -6.20 10.09 5.87
N ALA A 54 -6.03 10.93 6.91
CA ALA A 54 -6.97 11.06 8.02
C ALA A 54 -8.32 11.63 7.58
#